data_AF-A0A397V4R8-F1
#
_entry.id   AF-A0A397V4R8-F1
#
_cell.length_a   1.000
_cell.length_b   1.000
_cell.length_c   1.000
_cell.angle_alpha   90.00
_cell.angle_beta   90.00
_cell.angle_gamma   90.00
#
_symmetry.space_group_name_H-M   'P 1'
#
loop_
_entity.id
_entity.type
_entity.pdbx_description
1 polymer ?
#
loop_
_entity_poly.entity_id
_entity_poly.type
_entity_poly.pdbx_seq_one_letter_code
_entity_poly.pdbx_strand_id
1 'polypeptide(L)'
;LSDLPGHFVVGVCGPQGTLNLASHETTGIDVHITPERIILLDTQPVFSLSVLEHAMRNDYIPDNISPELWLELQVNYTMWNFLKKAEMLKYHIPEFPTIPSLASVDPGIEYYPDIVLVCNKTSPADFTSTKHTSICDLLNNMFQDSNLKIFDNKRLPNVFLLPYENQPLRPKGEYIGFTYLNAPDTFNVLAESMRNQIFQLPKKAGKKGQVSEKEWFRSSMRIWDIIRKSEFITEYGKLAAKLREM
;
A
#
# COMPACT_ATOMS: atom_id res chain seq x y z
N LEU A 1 -14.84 14.28 -18.15
CA LEU A 1 -15.18 14.34 -16.70
C LEU A 1 -13.86 14.27 -15.93
N SER A 2 -13.34 15.42 -15.51
CA SER A 2 -12.14 15.60 -14.66
C SER A 2 -10.90 14.72 -14.99
N ASP A 3 -10.10 15.20 -15.93
CA ASP A 3 -8.86 14.59 -16.44
C ASP A 3 -7.67 14.67 -15.45
N LEU A 4 -7.70 13.90 -14.36
CA LEU A 4 -6.62 13.87 -13.37
C LEU A 4 -6.35 12.44 -12.86
N PRO A 5 -5.07 12.04 -12.71
CA PRO A 5 -4.71 10.87 -11.93
C PRO A 5 -4.96 11.17 -10.44
N GLY A 6 -5.72 10.31 -9.77
CA GLY A 6 -5.69 10.25 -8.31
C GLY A 6 -4.45 9.47 -7.89
N HIS A 7 -3.73 9.95 -6.87
CA HIS A 7 -2.61 9.21 -6.28
C HIS A 7 -3.11 8.48 -5.04
N PHE A 8 -3.20 7.16 -5.14
CA PHE A 8 -3.69 6.27 -4.09
C PHE A 8 -2.70 5.12 -3.91
N VAL A 9 -2.49 4.69 -2.66
CA VAL A 9 -1.68 3.51 -2.36
C VAL A 9 -2.63 2.40 -1.92
N VAL A 10 -2.68 1.31 -2.70
CA VAL A 10 -3.46 0.12 -2.37
C VAL A 10 -2.51 -0.90 -1.75
N GLY A 11 -2.62 -1.10 -0.44
CA GLY A 11 -1.88 -2.13 0.28
C GLY A 11 -2.68 -3.43 0.33
N VAL A 12 -2.25 -4.45 -0.41
CA VAL A 12 -2.86 -5.80 -0.36
C VAL A 12 -2.14 -6.65 0.68
N CYS A 13 -2.85 -6.99 1.76
CA CYS A 13 -2.36 -7.87 2.82
C CYS A 13 -3.11 -9.20 2.79
N GLY A 14 -2.40 -10.32 2.72
CA GLY A 14 -3.01 -11.65 2.78
C GLY A 14 -1.97 -12.78 2.71
N PRO A 15 -2.37 -14.04 2.95
CA PRO A 15 -1.50 -15.21 2.84
C PRO A 15 -0.87 -15.32 1.45
N GLN A 16 0.45 -15.45 1.39
CA GLN A 16 1.18 -15.79 0.17
C GLN A 16 0.80 -17.22 -0.29
N GLY A 17 0.79 -17.46 -1.60
CA GLY A 17 0.41 -18.76 -2.16
C GLY A 17 1.47 -19.82 -1.90
N THR A 18 1.05 -21.07 -1.63
CA THR A 18 1.94 -22.19 -1.28
C THR A 18 2.28 -23.11 -2.45
N LEU A 19 2.07 -22.68 -3.69
CA LEU A 19 2.31 -23.49 -4.90
C LEU A 19 3.52 -22.98 -5.68
N ASN A 20 4.43 -23.92 -5.97
CA ASN A 20 5.72 -23.78 -6.68
C ASN A 20 6.77 -22.88 -6.01
N LEU A 21 7.87 -23.52 -5.59
CA LEU A 21 9.18 -22.97 -5.19
C LEU A 21 9.26 -21.75 -4.24
N ALA A 22 8.15 -21.32 -3.62
CA ALA A 22 8.09 -20.14 -2.72
C ALA A 22 8.69 -18.85 -3.34
N SER A 23 8.59 -18.70 -4.66
CA SER A 23 9.14 -17.56 -5.41
C SER A 23 8.26 -16.32 -5.32
N HIS A 24 8.86 -15.17 -5.63
CA HIS A 24 8.15 -13.97 -6.07
C HIS A 24 8.19 -13.93 -7.60
N GLU A 25 7.20 -13.30 -8.22
CA GLU A 25 7.15 -13.10 -9.66
C GLU A 25 7.51 -11.64 -10.01
N THR A 26 6.92 -10.65 -9.31
CA THR A 26 7.23 -9.23 -9.50
C THR A 26 8.57 -8.86 -8.87
N THR A 27 9.50 -8.32 -9.67
CA THR A 27 10.81 -7.79 -9.24
C THR A 27 10.91 -6.31 -9.60
N GLY A 28 11.25 -5.44 -8.65
CA GLY A 28 11.23 -3.99 -8.84
C GLY A 28 9.81 -3.39 -8.78
N ILE A 29 9.48 -2.59 -9.80
CA ILE A 29 8.18 -1.91 -9.94
C ILE A 29 7.73 -1.98 -11.40
N ASP A 30 6.58 -2.60 -11.65
CA ASP A 30 5.95 -2.65 -12.95
C ASP A 30 4.93 -1.51 -13.12
N VAL A 31 4.77 -1.03 -14.35
CA VAL A 31 3.90 0.11 -14.68
C VAL A 31 2.90 -0.25 -15.76
N HIS A 32 1.63 -0.02 -15.50
CA HIS A 32 0.55 -0.17 -16.49
C HIS A 32 -0.26 1.13 -16.60
N ILE A 33 -0.77 1.45 -17.79
CA ILE A 33 -1.65 2.60 -18.03
C ILE A 33 -2.94 2.10 -18.66
N THR A 34 -4.07 2.30 -17.99
CA THR A 34 -5.39 1.86 -18.49
C THR A 34 -5.93 2.80 -19.58
N PRO A 35 -6.91 2.39 -20.39
CA PRO A 35 -7.57 3.26 -21.36
C PRO A 35 -8.20 4.53 -20.74
N GLU A 36 -8.59 4.46 -19.47
CA GLU A 36 -9.12 5.57 -18.67
C GLU A 36 -8.02 6.51 -18.12
N ARG A 37 -6.76 6.30 -18.57
CA ARG A 37 -5.56 7.06 -18.17
C ARG A 37 -5.24 6.97 -16.68
N ILE A 38 -5.48 5.80 -16.10
CA ILE A 38 -5.07 5.47 -14.73
C ILE A 38 -3.68 4.82 -14.80
N ILE A 39 -2.70 5.41 -14.10
CA ILE A 39 -1.38 4.79 -13.90
C ILE A 39 -1.50 3.82 -12.73
N LEU A 40 -1.23 2.54 -12.98
CA LEU A 40 -1.12 1.49 -11.99
C LEU A 40 0.37 1.14 -11.81
N LEU A 41 0.77 0.98 -10.55
CA LEU A 41 2.10 0.54 -10.16
C LEU A 41 1.94 -0.77 -9.38
N ASP A 42 2.50 -1.86 -9.89
CA ASP A 42 2.69 -3.09 -9.11
C ASP A 42 4.12 -3.12 -8.57
N THR A 43 4.32 -3.68 -7.38
CA THR A 43 5.62 -3.64 -6.70
C THR A 43 6.03 -5.02 -6.22
N GLN A 44 7.34 -5.28 -6.21
CA GLN A 44 7.89 -6.47 -5.59
C GLN A 44 7.39 -6.66 -4.14
N PRO A 45 7.12 -7.90 -3.71
CA PRO A 45 6.50 -8.15 -2.41
C PRO A 45 7.41 -7.71 -1.27
N VAL A 46 6.90 -6.78 -0.46
CA VAL A 46 7.59 -6.25 0.71
C VAL A 46 7.71 -7.35 1.78
N PHE A 47 8.90 -7.48 2.39
CA PHE A 47 9.25 -8.51 3.39
C PHE A 47 9.22 -9.96 2.87
N SER A 48 9.43 -10.14 1.55
CA SER A 48 9.58 -11.45 0.94
C SER A 48 10.98 -12.04 1.13
N LEU A 49 11.04 -13.26 1.68
CA LEU A 49 12.28 -14.03 1.81
C LEU A 49 12.90 -14.39 0.46
N SER A 50 12.07 -14.68 -0.56
CA SER A 50 12.61 -15.01 -1.89
C SER A 50 13.14 -13.77 -2.63
N VAL A 51 12.59 -12.58 -2.36
CA VAL A 51 13.17 -11.31 -2.86
C VAL A 51 14.53 -11.08 -2.22
N LEU A 52 14.67 -11.30 -0.90
CA LEU A 52 15.97 -11.24 -0.25
C LEU A 52 16.95 -12.25 -0.84
N GLU A 53 16.57 -13.52 -0.96
CA GLU A 53 17.44 -14.56 -1.49
C GLU A 53 17.92 -14.24 -2.91
N HIS A 54 17.03 -13.70 -3.76
CA HIS A 54 17.41 -13.20 -5.07
C HIS A 54 18.38 -12.01 -4.98
N ALA A 55 18.15 -11.05 -4.08
CA ALA A 55 19.05 -9.90 -3.90
C ALA A 55 20.45 -10.32 -3.39
N MET A 56 20.53 -11.29 -2.47
CA MET A 56 21.79 -11.86 -1.98
C MET A 56 22.56 -12.60 -3.08
N ARG A 57 21.87 -13.33 -3.96
CA ARG A 57 22.50 -14.10 -5.04
C ARG A 57 23.01 -13.25 -6.21
N ASN A 58 22.62 -11.97 -6.27
CA ASN A 58 22.95 -11.05 -7.38
C ASN A 58 23.63 -9.75 -6.88
N ASP A 59 24.17 -9.75 -5.65
CA ASP A 59 24.89 -8.62 -5.04
C ASP A 59 24.11 -7.27 -5.05
N TYR A 60 22.78 -7.33 -4.98
CA TYR A 60 21.91 -6.13 -4.97
C TYR A 60 21.72 -5.50 -3.59
N ILE A 61 22.19 -6.15 -2.52
CA ILE A 61 22.14 -5.60 -1.17
C ILE A 61 23.33 -4.64 -1.01
N PRO A 62 23.11 -3.35 -0.66
CA PRO A 62 24.22 -2.45 -0.37
C PRO A 62 25.03 -2.95 0.83
N ASP A 63 26.36 -2.90 0.75
CA ASP A 63 27.33 -3.38 1.78
C ASP A 63 27.04 -2.92 3.22
N ASN A 64 26.22 -1.88 3.37
CA ASN A 64 25.87 -1.20 4.62
C ASN A 64 24.60 -1.74 5.30
N ILE A 65 23.90 -2.72 4.71
CA ILE A 65 22.59 -3.23 5.16
C ILE A 65 22.65 -4.74 5.33
N SER A 66 22.38 -5.27 6.53
CA SER A 66 22.36 -6.72 6.73
C SER A 66 21.08 -7.35 6.15
N PRO A 67 21.14 -8.60 5.65
CA PRO A 67 19.97 -9.32 5.14
C PRO A 67 18.82 -9.44 6.15
N GLU A 68 19.12 -9.50 7.45
CA GLU A 68 18.10 -9.62 8.50
C GLU A 68 17.36 -8.30 8.73
N LEU A 69 18.04 -7.15 8.63
CA LEU A 69 17.41 -5.83 8.71
C LEU A 69 16.42 -5.59 7.55
N TRP A 70 16.67 -6.20 6.38
CA TRP A 70 15.76 -6.19 5.23
C TRP A 70 14.50 -7.04 5.46
N LEU A 71 14.58 -8.06 6.33
CA LEU A 71 13.49 -9.00 6.64
C LEU A 71 12.61 -8.60 7.84
N GLU A 72 13.08 -7.71 8.71
CA GLU A 72 12.63 -7.58 10.11
C GLU A 72 11.22 -6.99 10.33
N LEU A 73 10.33 -7.09 9.35
CA LEU A 73 9.04 -6.38 9.28
C LEU A 73 7.81 -7.27 9.05
N GLN A 74 7.86 -8.51 9.54
CA GLN A 74 6.72 -9.46 9.65
C GLN A 74 5.95 -9.24 10.97
N VAL A 75 4.61 -9.26 11.11
CA VAL A 75 3.44 -9.26 10.21
C VAL A 75 2.36 -8.33 10.82
N ASN A 76 1.35 -7.87 10.06
CA ASN A 76 0.22 -7.02 10.51
C ASN A 76 0.64 -5.75 11.28
N TYR A 77 0.81 -5.81 12.60
CA TYR A 77 1.33 -4.70 13.41
C TYR A 77 2.62 -4.11 12.80
N THR A 78 3.48 -4.99 12.28
CA THR A 78 4.77 -4.63 11.74
C THR A 78 4.70 -3.96 10.36
N MET A 79 3.69 -4.30 9.54
CA MET A 79 3.38 -3.56 8.30
C MET A 79 2.89 -2.15 8.62
N TRP A 80 2.11 -1.98 9.68
CA TRP A 80 1.56 -0.68 10.06
C TRP A 80 2.66 0.22 10.67
N ASN A 81 3.57 -0.37 11.46
CA ASN A 81 4.80 0.29 11.88
C ASN A 81 5.70 0.66 10.70
N PHE A 82 5.81 -0.20 9.68
CA PHE A 82 6.53 0.14 8.45
C PHE A 82 5.92 1.36 7.75
N LEU A 83 4.60 1.46 7.64
CA LEU A 83 3.94 2.65 7.09
C LEU A 83 4.27 3.91 7.90
N LYS A 84 4.22 3.86 9.24
CA LYS A 84 4.62 5.00 10.11
C LYS A 84 6.12 5.33 10.02
N LYS A 85 7.00 4.33 9.85
CA LYS A 85 8.42 4.55 9.56
C LYS A 85 8.62 5.23 8.20
N ALA A 86 7.91 4.77 7.16
CA ALA A 86 7.97 5.37 5.83
C ALA A 86 7.43 6.81 5.81
N GLU A 87 6.39 7.11 6.60
CA GLU A 87 5.91 8.47 6.86
C GLU A 87 7.04 9.36 7.38
N MET A 88 7.74 8.95 8.43
CA MET A 88 8.87 9.70 9.01
C MET A 88 10.08 9.81 8.07
N LEU A 89 10.36 8.77 7.27
CA LEU A 89 11.48 8.73 6.32
C LEU A 89 11.25 9.56 5.05
N LYS A 90 10.04 10.11 4.85
CA LYS A 90 9.73 11.07 3.79
C LYS A 90 10.43 12.43 3.98
N TYR A 91 11.01 12.69 5.16
CA TYR A 91 11.64 13.96 5.50
C TYR A 91 12.64 14.46 4.44
N HIS A 92 12.51 15.75 4.07
CA HIS A 92 13.25 16.43 2.99
C HIS A 92 13.12 15.84 1.56
N ILE A 93 12.28 14.85 1.30
CA ILE A 93 11.96 14.43 -0.07
C ILE A 93 10.94 15.42 -0.66
N PRO A 94 11.24 16.11 -1.78
CA PRO A 94 10.35 17.11 -2.35
C PRO A 94 9.09 16.45 -2.90
N GLU A 95 7.97 17.15 -2.76
CA GLU A 95 6.68 16.62 -3.18
C GLU A 95 6.40 16.85 -4.67
N PHE A 96 5.29 16.27 -5.11
CA PHE A 96 4.74 16.46 -6.44
C PHE A 96 3.48 17.31 -6.34
N PRO A 97 3.35 18.43 -7.09
CA PRO A 97 4.21 18.91 -8.18
C PRO A 97 5.23 20.00 -7.74
N THR A 98 5.73 19.98 -6.51
CA THR A 98 6.64 21.02 -5.98
C THR A 98 8.11 20.85 -6.37
N ILE A 99 8.42 19.97 -7.34
CA ILE A 99 9.71 19.97 -8.03
C ILE A 99 9.93 21.37 -8.66
N PRO A 100 11.09 22.02 -8.46
CA PRO A 100 11.22 23.49 -8.55
C PRO A 100 11.32 24.06 -9.97
N SER A 101 10.42 23.68 -10.89
CA SER A 101 10.13 24.44 -12.12
C SER A 101 8.87 25.31 -12.02
N LEU A 102 8.13 25.24 -10.90
CA LEU A 102 6.88 25.98 -10.67
C LEU A 102 6.97 26.83 -9.40
N ALA A 103 7.60 27.99 -9.53
CA ALA A 103 7.82 28.96 -8.47
C ALA A 103 6.51 29.64 -7.98
N SER A 104 5.76 28.97 -7.10
CA SER A 104 4.88 29.57 -6.06
C SER A 104 4.05 28.50 -5.33
N VAL A 105 4.69 27.76 -4.42
CA VAL A 105 3.98 26.97 -3.41
C VAL A 105 4.56 27.28 -2.04
N ASP A 106 3.66 27.49 -1.10
CA ASP A 106 3.91 27.73 0.32
C ASP A 106 4.68 26.53 0.91
N PRO A 107 5.87 26.71 1.51
CA PRO A 107 6.72 25.59 1.97
C PRO A 107 6.13 24.77 3.14
N GLY A 108 4.93 25.11 3.64
CA GLY A 108 4.28 24.46 4.76
C GLY A 108 3.16 23.44 4.44
N ILE A 109 2.83 23.17 3.17
CA ILE A 109 1.78 22.18 2.83
C ILE A 109 2.42 20.83 2.54
N GLU A 110 2.26 19.89 3.46
CA GLU A 110 2.69 18.49 3.29
C GLU A 110 1.56 17.60 2.74
N TYR A 111 1.88 16.81 1.72
CA TYR A 111 0.99 15.85 1.07
C TYR A 111 1.18 14.43 1.61
N TYR A 112 0.05 13.84 2.01
CA TYR A 112 -0.07 12.42 2.34
C TYR A 112 -1.04 11.76 1.35
N PRO A 113 -0.73 10.60 0.75
CA PRO A 113 -1.65 9.89 -0.12
C PRO A 113 -2.83 9.31 0.67
N ASP A 114 -3.95 9.07 0.00
CA ASP A 114 -5.04 8.30 0.58
C ASP A 114 -4.69 6.79 0.47
N ILE A 115 -4.79 6.10 1.60
CA ILE A 115 -4.39 4.68 1.75
C ILE A 115 -5.65 3.83 1.80
N VAL A 116 -5.63 2.73 1.06
CA VAL A 116 -6.67 1.70 1.04
C VAL A 116 -6.05 0.37 1.49
N LEU A 117 -6.67 -0.25 2.50
CA LEU A 117 -6.23 -1.51 3.08
C LEU A 117 -7.11 -2.65 2.56
N VAL A 118 -6.50 -3.64 1.92
CA VAL A 118 -7.22 -4.79 1.36
C VAL A 118 -6.80 -6.06 2.09
N CYS A 119 -7.70 -6.62 2.91
CA CYS A 119 -7.54 -7.93 3.52
C CYS A 119 -7.96 -9.00 2.49
N ASN A 120 -6.99 -9.48 1.72
CA ASN A 120 -7.22 -10.49 0.70
C ASN A 120 -7.26 -11.90 1.31
N LYS A 121 -8.00 -12.82 0.68
CA LYS A 121 -8.17 -14.21 1.12
C LYS A 121 -8.70 -14.32 2.56
N THR A 122 -9.63 -13.43 2.91
CA THR A 122 -10.30 -13.39 4.22
C THR A 122 -11.15 -14.65 4.43
N SER A 123 -11.13 -15.23 5.64
CA SER A 123 -11.92 -16.42 5.97
C SER A 123 -13.42 -16.08 6.08
N PRO A 124 -14.35 -16.99 5.72
CA PRO A 124 -15.80 -16.76 5.87
C PRO A 124 -16.20 -16.35 7.29
N ALA A 125 -15.52 -16.89 8.31
CA ALA A 125 -15.75 -16.57 9.71
C ALA A 125 -15.31 -15.14 10.11
N ASP A 126 -14.46 -14.49 9.31
CA ASP A 126 -14.02 -13.11 9.55
C ASP A 126 -14.98 -12.06 8.92
N PHE A 127 -15.93 -12.47 8.07
CA PHE A 127 -16.97 -11.58 7.52
C PHE A 127 -18.09 -11.32 8.55
N THR A 128 -17.71 -10.74 9.70
CA THR A 128 -18.65 -10.36 10.76
C THR A 128 -18.48 -8.89 11.12
N SER A 129 -19.59 -8.23 11.49
CA SER A 129 -19.57 -6.83 11.95
C SER A 129 -18.65 -6.64 13.16
N THR A 130 -18.60 -7.63 14.07
CA THR A 130 -17.69 -7.61 15.22
C THR A 130 -16.22 -7.56 14.78
N LYS A 131 -15.80 -8.44 13.86
CA LYS A 131 -14.43 -8.46 13.34
C LYS A 131 -14.08 -7.16 12.61
N HIS A 132 -15.00 -6.64 11.81
CA HIS A 132 -14.85 -5.35 11.14
C HIS A 132 -14.63 -4.21 12.14
N THR A 133 -15.50 -4.07 13.16
CA THR A 133 -15.34 -3.06 14.21
C THR A 133 -14.01 -3.20 14.95
N SER A 134 -13.59 -4.42 15.32
CA SER A 134 -12.28 -4.63 15.97
C SER A 134 -11.09 -4.21 15.09
N ILE A 135 -11.17 -4.38 13.77
CA ILE A 135 -10.16 -3.88 12.83
C ILE A 135 -10.17 -2.35 12.80
N CYS A 136 -11.35 -1.73 12.77
CA CYS A 136 -11.50 -0.27 12.80
C CYS A 136 -10.92 0.34 14.08
N ASP A 137 -11.24 -0.22 15.25
CA ASP A 137 -10.76 0.27 16.54
C ASP A 137 -9.23 0.14 16.64
N LEU A 138 -8.67 -0.98 16.18
CA LEU A 138 -7.22 -1.20 16.15
C LEU A 138 -6.50 -0.21 15.21
N LEU A 139 -7.04 0.05 14.02
CA LEU A 139 -6.51 1.04 13.09
C LEU A 139 -6.58 2.45 13.67
N ASN A 140 -7.74 2.85 14.20
CA ASN A 140 -7.93 4.16 14.84
C ASN A 140 -6.86 4.40 15.92
N ASN A 141 -6.65 3.44 16.83
CA ASN A 141 -5.66 3.56 17.89
C ASN A 141 -4.22 3.64 17.35
N MET A 142 -3.86 2.85 16.32
CA MET A 142 -2.48 2.81 15.81
C MET A 142 -2.08 4.02 14.96
N PHE A 143 -3.05 4.66 14.30
CA PHE A 143 -2.83 5.80 13.40
C PHE A 143 -3.40 7.12 13.92
N GLN A 144 -3.86 7.20 15.19
CA GLN A 144 -4.37 8.43 15.80
C GLN A 144 -3.40 9.63 15.73
N ASP A 145 -2.09 9.35 15.80
CA ASP A 145 -0.99 10.34 15.79
C ASP A 145 -0.27 10.41 14.43
N SER A 146 -0.83 9.79 13.38
CA SER A 146 -0.24 9.73 12.02
C SER A 146 -1.00 10.65 11.08
N ASN A 147 -0.29 11.25 10.13
CA ASN A 147 -0.87 12.08 9.07
C ASN A 147 -1.33 11.24 7.86
N LEU A 148 -1.09 9.92 7.87
CA LEU A 148 -1.51 9.01 6.81
C LEU A 148 -3.03 8.91 6.74
N LYS A 149 -3.58 9.12 5.54
CA LYS A 149 -5.03 9.13 5.32
C LYS A 149 -5.58 7.73 5.09
N ILE A 150 -5.65 6.97 6.17
CA ILE A 150 -6.23 5.62 6.19
C ILE A 150 -7.76 5.69 6.39
N PHE A 151 -8.29 6.82 6.87
CA PHE A 151 -9.69 7.02 7.20
C PHE A 151 -10.39 8.00 6.26
N ASP A 152 -11.69 7.78 6.04
CA ASP A 152 -12.58 8.72 5.38
C ASP A 152 -12.94 9.92 6.29
N ASN A 153 -13.70 10.88 5.75
CA ASN A 153 -14.17 12.06 6.49
C ASN A 153 -15.08 11.72 7.69
N LYS A 154 -15.53 10.47 7.85
CA LYS A 154 -16.36 9.98 8.95
C LYS A 154 -15.57 9.12 9.94
N ARG A 155 -14.25 9.03 9.79
CA ARG A 155 -13.33 8.15 10.56
C ARG A 155 -13.59 6.65 10.36
N LEU A 156 -14.22 6.25 9.26
CA LEU A 156 -14.24 4.85 8.82
C LEU A 156 -12.95 4.58 8.06
N PRO A 157 -12.16 3.56 8.41
CA PRO A 157 -10.96 3.23 7.66
C PRO A 157 -11.33 2.67 6.29
N ASN A 158 -10.52 2.96 5.27
CA ASN A 158 -10.69 2.46 3.90
C ASN A 158 -10.30 0.97 3.81
N VAL A 159 -11.04 0.09 4.51
CA VAL A 159 -10.76 -1.34 4.62
C VAL A 159 -11.73 -2.14 3.76
N PHE A 160 -11.18 -3.03 2.92
CA PHE A 160 -11.93 -3.98 2.12
C PHE A 160 -11.55 -5.42 2.48
N LEU A 161 -12.55 -6.26 2.73
CA LEU A 161 -12.37 -7.70 2.91
C LEU A 161 -12.68 -8.41 1.59
N LEU A 162 -11.70 -9.09 1.01
CA LEU A 162 -11.88 -9.95 -0.16
C LEU A 162 -11.75 -11.42 0.25
N PRO A 163 -12.68 -12.31 -0.14
CA PRO A 163 -12.58 -13.75 0.14
C PRO A 163 -11.55 -14.40 -0.79
N TYR A 164 -11.36 -15.72 -0.64
CA TYR A 164 -10.73 -16.50 -1.71
C TYR A 164 -11.65 -16.57 -2.93
N GLU A 165 -11.08 -16.71 -4.13
CA GLU A 165 -11.86 -17.01 -5.34
C GLU A 165 -12.69 -18.28 -5.16
N ASN A 166 -13.94 -18.25 -5.64
CA ASN A 166 -14.93 -19.35 -5.53
C ASN A 166 -15.28 -19.79 -4.09
N GLN A 167 -14.91 -19.03 -3.06
CA GLN A 167 -15.20 -19.40 -1.67
C GLN A 167 -16.63 -19.05 -1.25
N PRO A 168 -17.39 -20.01 -0.67
CA PRO A 168 -18.68 -19.71 -0.07
C PRO A 168 -18.48 -18.95 1.25
N LEU A 169 -19.15 -17.80 1.39
CA LEU A 169 -19.11 -16.99 2.62
C LEU A 169 -19.91 -17.58 3.80
N ARG A 170 -20.59 -18.71 3.64
CA ARG A 170 -21.38 -19.35 4.71
C ARG A 170 -20.63 -20.54 5.34
N PRO A 171 -20.56 -20.62 6.68
CA PRO A 171 -20.18 -21.86 7.36
C PRO A 171 -21.15 -22.98 6.98
N LYS A 172 -20.64 -24.21 6.78
CA LYS A 172 -21.49 -25.40 6.66
C LYS A 172 -22.09 -25.72 8.04
N GLY A 173 -23.31 -25.25 8.33
CA GLY A 173 -23.95 -25.55 9.61
C GLY A 173 -25.40 -25.09 9.77
N GLU A 174 -25.75 -23.87 9.39
CA GLU A 174 -27.05 -23.28 9.74
C GLU A 174 -28.05 -23.29 8.57
N TYR A 175 -29.11 -24.10 8.73
CA TYR A 175 -30.25 -24.14 7.83
C TYR A 175 -31.36 -23.18 8.27
N ILE A 176 -32.16 -22.77 7.27
CA ILE A 176 -33.47 -22.08 7.30
C ILE A 176 -33.39 -20.57 6.99
N GLY A 177 -34.04 -20.15 5.90
CA GLY A 177 -34.67 -18.82 5.83
C GLY A 177 -34.34 -17.92 4.64
N PHE A 178 -33.15 -18.01 4.02
CA PHE A 178 -32.73 -17.02 3.00
C PHE A 178 -32.20 -17.65 1.70
N THR A 179 -32.97 -17.43 0.62
CA THR A 179 -32.83 -17.96 -0.76
C THR A 179 -31.63 -17.47 -1.56
N TYR A 180 -30.76 -16.63 -0.99
CA TYR A 180 -29.52 -16.25 -1.65
C TYR A 180 -28.56 -17.44 -1.65
N LEU A 181 -28.46 -18.12 -2.80
CA LEU A 181 -27.37 -19.05 -3.09
C LEU A 181 -26.02 -18.36 -2.82
N ASN A 182 -25.00 -19.15 -2.49
CA ASN A 182 -23.62 -18.68 -2.60
C ASN A 182 -23.39 -18.25 -4.06
N ALA A 183 -23.33 -16.95 -4.33
CA ALA A 183 -23.03 -16.48 -5.67
C ALA A 183 -21.57 -16.89 -5.99
N PRO A 184 -21.31 -17.68 -7.04
CA PRO A 184 -19.93 -18.05 -7.39
C PRO A 184 -19.06 -16.80 -7.62
N ASP A 185 -19.69 -15.72 -8.10
CA ASP A 185 -19.10 -14.41 -8.35
C ASP A 185 -18.91 -13.53 -7.09
N THR A 186 -19.03 -14.06 -5.86
CA THR A 186 -18.93 -13.23 -4.64
C THR A 186 -17.61 -12.46 -4.56
N PHE A 187 -16.49 -13.08 -4.98
CA PHE A 187 -15.21 -12.38 -5.11
C PHE A 187 -15.27 -11.23 -6.14
N ASN A 188 -15.80 -11.51 -7.34
CA ASN A 188 -15.92 -10.54 -8.43
C ASN A 188 -16.77 -9.32 -8.03
N VAL A 189 -17.91 -9.55 -7.36
CA VAL A 189 -18.81 -8.50 -6.87
C VAL A 189 -18.12 -7.60 -5.83
N LEU A 190 -17.38 -8.19 -4.88
CA LEU A 190 -16.65 -7.43 -3.87
C LEU A 190 -15.46 -6.68 -4.46
N ALA A 191 -14.71 -7.30 -5.38
CA ALA A 191 -13.59 -6.68 -6.08
C ALA A 191 -14.05 -5.53 -7.00
N GLU A 192 -15.17 -5.68 -7.71
CA GLU A 192 -15.76 -4.61 -8.50
C GLU A 192 -16.29 -3.46 -7.63
N SER A 193 -16.97 -3.77 -6.52
CA SER A 193 -17.41 -2.75 -5.55
C SER A 193 -16.21 -1.96 -5.00
N MET A 194 -15.13 -2.65 -4.63
CA MET A 194 -13.88 -2.04 -4.19
C MET A 194 -13.26 -1.15 -5.29
N ARG A 195 -13.09 -1.66 -6.52
CA ARG A 195 -12.56 -0.90 -7.67
C ARG A 195 -13.36 0.37 -7.90
N ASN A 196 -14.68 0.26 -7.91
CA ASN A 196 -15.59 1.38 -8.17
C ASN A 196 -15.52 2.43 -7.05
N GLN A 197 -15.37 2.01 -5.79
CA GLN A 197 -15.17 2.93 -4.66
C GLN A 197 -13.80 3.62 -4.72
N ILE A 198 -12.71 2.89 -5.00
CA ILE A 198 -11.36 3.47 -5.17
C ILE A 198 -11.35 4.52 -6.29
N PHE A 199 -12.03 4.26 -7.42
CA PHE A 199 -12.12 5.20 -8.53
C PHE A 199 -12.96 6.45 -8.23
N GLN A 200 -13.84 6.38 -7.21
CA GLN A 200 -14.65 7.49 -6.71
C GLN A 200 -13.96 8.30 -5.59
N LEU A 201 -12.83 7.83 -5.04
CA LEU A 201 -12.11 8.57 -4.00
C LEU A 201 -11.72 9.97 -4.49
N PRO A 202 -11.70 10.99 -3.60
CA PRO A 202 -11.42 12.38 -3.99
C PRO A 202 -10.05 12.53 -4.65
N LYS A 203 -10.04 12.59 -5.99
CA LYS A 203 -8.84 12.87 -6.77
C LYS A 203 -8.39 14.30 -6.47
N LYS A 204 -7.46 14.46 -5.51
CA LYS A 204 -6.91 15.78 -5.15
C LYS A 204 -6.18 16.37 -6.35
N ALA A 205 -6.85 17.31 -7.00
CA ALA A 205 -6.28 18.03 -8.12
C ALA A 205 -5.02 18.79 -7.67
N GLY A 206 -3.89 18.50 -8.32
CA GLY A 206 -2.84 19.50 -8.42
C GLY A 206 -3.45 20.80 -8.97
N LYS A 207 -2.91 21.96 -8.55
CA LYS A 207 -3.39 23.29 -9.00
C LYS A 207 -3.67 23.28 -10.51
N LYS A 208 -4.85 23.78 -10.92
CA LYS A 208 -5.41 23.67 -12.28
C LYS A 208 -4.35 23.65 -13.39
N GLY A 209 -4.10 22.47 -13.96
CA GLY A 209 -3.64 22.31 -15.36
C GLY A 209 -2.15 22.11 -15.64
N GLN A 210 -1.31 21.61 -14.71
CA GLN A 210 0.15 21.67 -14.91
C GLN A 210 1.00 20.39 -14.83
N VAL A 211 0.45 19.18 -14.72
CA VAL A 211 1.28 17.96 -14.92
C VAL A 211 0.65 16.92 -15.85
N SER A 212 1.41 16.57 -16.89
CA SER A 212 1.14 15.45 -17.79
C SER A 212 1.80 14.18 -17.29
N GLU A 213 1.34 13.00 -17.73
CA GLU A 213 1.97 11.69 -17.43
C GLU A 213 3.49 11.70 -17.67
N LYS A 214 3.95 12.39 -18.73
CA LYS A 214 5.36 12.56 -19.07
C LYS A 214 6.15 13.35 -18.03
N GLU A 215 5.56 14.39 -17.45
CA GLU A 215 6.21 15.18 -16.40
C GLU A 215 6.03 14.55 -15.01
N TRP A 216 4.96 13.78 -14.77
CA TRP A 216 4.86 12.86 -13.65
C TRP A 216 6.01 11.86 -13.66
N PHE A 217 6.26 11.16 -14.77
CA PHE A 217 7.34 10.18 -14.88
C PHE A 217 8.73 10.78 -14.62
N ARG A 218 9.03 11.95 -15.22
CA ARG A 218 10.27 12.70 -14.94
C ARG A 218 10.40 13.11 -13.48
N SER A 219 9.28 13.44 -12.85
CA SER A 219 9.24 13.81 -11.44
C SER A 219 9.55 12.61 -10.54
N SER A 220 8.93 11.46 -10.81
CA SER A 220 9.22 10.20 -10.13
C SER A 220 10.70 9.80 -10.23
N MET A 221 11.32 9.96 -11.41
CA MET A 221 12.76 9.71 -11.59
C MET A 221 13.64 10.62 -10.74
N ARG A 222 13.32 11.93 -10.64
CA ARG A 222 14.05 12.87 -9.77
C ARG A 222 13.88 12.52 -8.30
N ILE A 223 12.67 12.17 -7.88
CA ILE A 223 12.37 11.76 -6.49
C ILE A 223 13.14 10.48 -6.13
N TRP A 224 13.19 9.49 -7.02
CA TRP A 224 13.98 8.27 -6.84
C TRP A 224 15.48 8.57 -6.63
N ASP A 225 16.05 9.47 -7.44
CA ASP A 225 17.46 9.89 -7.30
C ASP A 225 17.76 10.62 -5.98
N ILE A 226 16.76 11.28 -5.38
CA ILE A 226 16.84 11.92 -4.07
C ILE A 226 16.74 10.86 -2.96
N ILE A 227 15.76 9.96 -3.04
CA ILE A 227 15.58 8.84 -2.09
C ILE A 227 16.86 8.02 -1.97
N ARG A 228 17.46 7.64 -3.12
CA ARG A 228 18.71 6.88 -3.21
C ARG A 228 19.90 7.57 -2.51
N LYS A 229 19.87 8.89 -2.38
CA LYS A 229 20.93 9.71 -1.77
C LYS A 229 20.54 10.26 -0.40
N SER A 230 19.42 9.82 0.16
CA SER A 230 18.92 10.33 1.44
C SER A 230 19.81 9.88 2.59
N GLU A 231 20.45 10.85 3.23
CA GLU A 231 21.24 10.63 4.45
C GLU A 231 20.34 10.12 5.58
N PHE A 232 19.11 10.63 5.72
CA PHE A 232 18.13 10.18 6.73
C PHE A 232 17.79 8.69 6.60
N ILE A 233 17.55 8.19 5.39
CA ILE A 233 17.28 6.76 5.15
C ILE A 233 18.53 5.92 5.49
N THR A 234 19.71 6.42 5.14
CA THR A 234 21.00 5.76 5.41
C THR A 234 21.30 5.70 6.91
N GLU A 235 21.06 6.79 7.64
CA GLU A 235 21.24 6.86 9.10
C GLU A 235 20.23 6.01 9.85
N TYR A 236 18.97 5.98 9.40
CA TYR A 236 17.95 5.10 9.96
C TYR A 236 18.37 3.62 9.88
N GLY A 237 18.88 3.17 8.72
CA GLY A 237 19.40 1.81 8.56
C GLY A 237 20.55 1.50 9.53
N LYS A 238 21.51 2.43 9.69
CA LYS A 238 22.63 2.29 10.63
C LYS A 238 22.16 2.23 12.09
N LEU A 239 21.16 3.02 12.48
CA LEU A 239 20.63 3.05 13.84
C LEU A 239 19.86 1.77 14.16
N ALA A 240 19.04 1.29 13.22
CA ALA A 240 18.30 0.04 13.37
C ALA A 240 19.24 -1.16 13.57
N ALA A 241 20.34 -1.23 12.81
CA ALA A 241 21.37 -2.25 13.00
C ALA A 241 22.00 -2.20 14.40
N LYS A 242 22.38 -1.02 14.90
CA LYS A 242 23.00 -0.85 16.23
C LYS A 242 22.08 -1.27 17.39
N LEU A 243 20.79 -0.98 17.29
CA LEU A 243 19.81 -1.34 18.32
C LEU A 243 19.59 -2.86 18.45
N ARG A 244 20.06 -3.65 17.48
CA ARG A 244 20.04 -5.12 17.48
C ARG A 244 21.27 -5.76 18.14
N GLU A 245 22.35 -4.99 18.30
CA GLU A 245 23.62 -5.43 18.92
C GLU A 245 23.68 -5.15 20.44
N MET A 246 22.63 -4.53 21.01
CA MET A 246 22.50 -4.14 22.42
C MET A 246 21.58 -5.09 23.20
#